data_AF-A0A969F7J8-F1
#
_entry.id   AF-A0A969F7J8-F1
#
_cell.length_a   1.000
_cell.length_b   1.000
_cell.length_c   1.000
_cell.angle_alpha   90.00
_cell.angle_beta   90.00
_cell.angle_gamma   90.00
#
_symmetry.space_group_name_H-M   'P 1'
#
loop_
_entity.id
_entity.type
_entity.pdbx_description
1 polymer ?
#
loop_
_entity_poly.entity_id
_entity_poly.type
_entity_poly.pdbx_seq_one_letter_code
_entity_poly.pdbx_strand_id
1 'polypeptide(L)'
;KEYRLIGLVPLRVLILSKPENTIETIMTTKVVSAPVSADQEELAELVSRYDFFAIPVVDAQNRLLGVVTADDVFDVLEEEATEDIQRLGGSEPLDQPYFAVSISQVFRKRVGWLLVLFLAATSQAL
;
A
#
# COMPACT_ATOMS: atom_id res chain seq x y z
N LYS A 1 19.97 16.28 16.54
CA LYS A 1 18.90 15.55 17.27
C LYS A 1 18.48 14.38 16.39
N GLU A 2 18.48 13.16 16.89
CA GLU A 2 18.00 12.01 16.11
C GLU A 2 16.46 11.95 16.23
N TYR A 3 15.74 12.11 15.13
CA TYR A 3 14.26 12.10 15.08
C TYR A 3 13.70 10.68 15.18
N ARG A 4 13.99 9.97 16.26
CA ARG A 4 13.52 8.58 16.44
C ARG A 4 12.05 8.53 16.83
N LEU A 5 11.33 7.55 16.26
CA LEU A 5 9.97 7.22 16.70
C LEU A 5 10.03 6.53 18.08
N ILE A 6 9.54 7.21 19.11
CA ILE A 6 9.57 6.71 20.51
C ILE A 6 8.18 6.42 21.08
N GLY A 7 7.11 6.91 20.44
CA GLY A 7 5.76 6.71 20.91
C GLY A 7 4.72 7.40 20.03
N LEU A 8 3.46 7.02 20.24
CA LEU A 8 2.29 7.58 19.57
C LEU A 8 1.21 7.91 20.61
N VAL A 9 0.56 9.07 20.45
CA VAL A 9 -0.59 9.48 21.28
C VAL A 9 -1.79 9.70 20.37
N PRO A 10 -2.85 8.89 20.47
CA PRO A 10 -4.10 9.18 19.76
C PRO A 10 -4.72 10.48 20.29
N LEU A 11 -5.26 11.31 19.41
CA LEU A 11 -5.86 12.60 19.78
C LEU A 11 -6.95 12.45 20.86
N ARG A 12 -7.77 11.39 20.79
CA ARG A 12 -8.76 11.05 21.83
C ARG A 12 -8.14 10.89 23.22
N VAL A 13 -6.95 10.28 23.31
CA VAL A 13 -6.24 10.07 24.58
C VAL A 13 -5.72 11.41 25.08
N LEU A 14 -5.18 12.24 24.18
CA LEU A 14 -4.70 13.57 24.53
C LEU A 14 -5.82 14.46 25.10
N ILE A 15 -6.99 14.46 24.47
CA ILE A 15 -8.15 15.27 24.90
C ILE A 15 -8.74 14.79 26.24
N LEU A 16 -8.76 13.47 26.46
CA LEU A 16 -9.32 12.87 27.68
C LEU A 16 -8.33 12.82 28.85
N SER A 17 -7.05 13.07 28.59
CA SER A 17 -6.01 13.06 29.62
C SER A 17 -6.08 14.30 30.48
N LYS A 18 -5.68 14.16 31.74
CA LYS A 18 -5.56 15.31 32.64
C LYS A 18 -4.41 16.21 32.18
N PRO A 19 -4.52 17.55 32.29
CA PRO A 19 -3.48 18.48 31.84
C PRO A 19 -2.12 18.28 32.52
N GLU A 20 -2.09 17.67 33.71
CA GLU A 20 -0.85 17.43 34.46
C GLU A 20 -0.11 16.16 33.99
N ASN A 21 -0.75 15.32 33.17
CA ASN A 21 -0.12 14.12 32.64
C ASN A 21 0.96 14.48 31.61
N THR A 22 2.13 13.86 31.72
CA THR A 22 3.18 13.99 30.70
C THR A 22 2.84 13.16 29.45
N ILE A 23 3.33 13.60 28.29
CA ILE A 23 3.18 12.85 27.02
C ILE A 23 3.74 11.43 27.16
N GLU A 24 4.87 11.28 27.83
CA GLU A 24 5.51 9.98 28.09
C GLU A 24 4.60 9.01 28.85
N THR A 25 3.74 9.52 29.73
CA THR A 25 2.81 8.68 30.51
C THR A 25 1.62 8.21 29.68
N ILE A 26 1.20 9.00 28.69
CA ILE A 26 -0.01 8.73 27.90
C ILE A 26 0.28 8.17 26.50
N MET A 27 1.56 8.12 26.10
CA MET A 27 1.97 7.57 24.82
C MET A 27 2.03 6.04 24.83
N THR A 28 1.71 5.44 23.69
CA THR A 28 1.99 4.04 23.43
C THR A 28 3.39 3.93 22.85
N THR A 29 4.28 3.18 23.52
CA THR A 29 5.68 2.99 23.09
C THR A 29 5.84 1.90 22.04
N LYS A 30 4.96 0.88 22.06
CA LYS A 30 4.91 -0.16 21.03
C LYS A 30 4.11 0.36 19.83
N VAL A 31 4.74 1.22 19.03
CA VAL A 31 4.15 1.79 17.82
C VAL A 31 4.34 0.79 16.67
N VAL A 32 3.24 0.49 15.97
CA VAL A 32 3.32 -0.19 14.67
C VAL A 32 3.68 0.87 13.64
N SER A 33 4.79 0.67 12.93
CA SER A 33 5.31 1.58 11.90
C SER A 33 5.69 0.80 10.65
N ALA A 34 5.62 1.44 9.49
CA ALA A 34 6.04 0.86 8.23
C ALA A 34 7.45 1.36 7.85
N PRO A 35 8.33 0.51 7.31
CA PRO A 35 9.58 0.98 6.72
C PRO A 35 9.31 1.77 5.42
N VAL A 36 10.16 2.75 5.10
CA VAL A 36 10.05 3.53 3.85
C VAL A 36 10.19 2.69 2.58
N SER A 37 10.76 1.48 2.71
CA SER A 37 10.90 0.52 1.62
C SER A 37 9.76 -0.51 1.56
N ALA A 38 8.74 -0.39 2.41
CA ALA A 38 7.57 -1.27 2.36
C ALA A 38 6.85 -1.10 1.03
N ASP A 39 6.31 -2.20 0.54
CA ASP A 39 5.41 -2.15 -0.61
C ASP A 39 4.05 -1.56 -0.21
N GLN A 40 3.33 -1.00 -1.18
CA GLN A 40 2.04 -0.37 -0.94
C GLN A 40 1.00 -1.40 -0.48
N GLU A 41 1.05 -2.61 -1.03
CA GLU A 41 0.19 -3.74 -0.62
C GLU A 41 0.42 -4.13 0.85
N GLU A 42 1.68 -4.24 1.30
CA GLU A 42 2.03 -4.56 2.68
C GLU A 42 1.55 -3.47 3.66
N LEU A 43 1.68 -2.20 3.25
CA LEU A 43 1.17 -1.07 4.01
C LEU A 43 -0.36 -1.09 4.10
N ALA A 44 -1.03 -1.44 3.01
CA ALA A 44 -2.48 -1.56 2.96
C ALA A 44 -2.99 -2.68 3.87
N GLU A 45 -2.30 -3.82 3.88
CA GLU A 45 -2.61 -4.92 4.79
C GLU A 45 -2.43 -4.51 6.26
N LEU A 46 -1.36 -3.77 6.58
CA LEU A 46 -1.12 -3.24 7.94
C LEU A 46 -2.23 -2.29 8.39
N VAL A 47 -2.65 -1.34 7.53
CA VAL A 47 -3.73 -0.39 7.86
C VAL A 47 -5.05 -1.14 8.06
N SER A 48 -5.40 -2.05 7.14
CA SER A 48 -6.64 -2.81 7.19
C SER A 48 -6.71 -3.74 8.41
N ARG A 49 -5.60 -4.41 8.76
CA ARG A 49 -5.56 -5.37 9.87
C ARG A 49 -5.77 -4.71 11.24
N TYR A 50 -5.32 -3.48 11.41
CA TYR A 50 -5.28 -2.81 12.71
C TYR A 50 -6.24 -1.61 12.83
N ASP A 51 -7.07 -1.34 11.82
CA ASP A 51 -8.00 -0.20 11.75
C ASP A 51 -7.31 1.15 12.08
N PHE A 52 -6.09 1.33 11.59
CA PHE A 52 -5.33 2.55 11.85
C PHE A 52 -5.76 3.69 10.92
N PHE A 53 -6.09 4.84 11.50
CA PHE A 53 -6.32 6.07 10.71
C PHE A 53 -5.07 6.57 9.99
N ALA A 54 -3.89 6.22 10.53
CA ALA A 54 -2.61 6.65 10.01
C ALA A 54 -1.48 5.74 10.55
N ILE A 55 -0.47 5.47 9.72
CA ILE A 55 0.73 4.70 10.10
C ILE A 55 1.98 5.57 9.93
N PRO A 56 2.85 5.67 10.95
CA PRO A 56 4.12 6.35 10.82
C PRO A 56 5.09 5.56 9.92
N VAL A 57 5.80 6.29 9.07
CA VAL A 57 6.83 5.73 8.18
C VAL A 57 8.21 6.04 8.73
N VAL A 58 9.06 5.02 8.83
CA VAL A 58 10.41 5.11 9.41
C VAL A 58 11.49 4.61 8.45
N ASP A 59 12.72 5.08 8.65
CA ASP A 59 13.88 4.50 7.97
C ASP A 59 14.53 3.34 8.76
N ALA A 60 15.61 2.79 8.21
CA ALA A 60 16.36 1.70 8.82
C ALA A 60 17.01 2.03 10.19
N GLN A 61 17.09 3.32 10.56
CA GLN A 61 17.56 3.77 11.87
C GLN A 61 16.40 4.13 12.81
N ASN A 62 15.17 3.75 12.45
CA ASN A 62 13.93 4.05 13.17
C ASN A 62 13.67 5.56 13.33
N ARG A 63 14.14 6.37 12.37
CA ARG A 63 13.84 7.80 12.32
C ARG A 63 12.50 8.01 11.63
N LEU A 64 11.63 8.82 12.24
CA LEU A 64 10.33 9.17 11.69
C LEU A 64 10.52 10.07 10.47
N LEU A 65 10.09 9.59 9.30
CA LEU A 65 10.15 10.33 8.04
C LEU A 65 8.83 11.01 7.71
N GLY A 66 7.72 10.39 8.08
CA GLY A 66 6.39 10.88 7.74
C GLY A 66 5.29 9.96 8.24
N VAL A 67 4.11 10.13 7.65
CA VAL A 67 2.89 9.38 7.98
C VAL A 67 2.11 9.11 6.70
N VAL A 68 1.48 7.94 6.60
CA VAL A 68 0.51 7.60 5.56
C VAL A 68 -0.85 7.46 6.20
N THR A 69 -1.89 7.99 5.55
CA THR A 69 -3.26 7.97 6.07
C THR A 69 -4.05 6.79 5.53
N ALA A 70 -5.14 6.43 6.22
CA ALA A 70 -6.04 5.38 5.74
C ALA A 70 -6.66 5.72 4.38
N ASP A 71 -6.95 7.01 4.13
CA ASP A 71 -7.50 7.49 2.85
C ASP A 71 -6.54 7.17 1.69
N ASP A 72 -5.24 7.43 1.86
CA ASP A 72 -4.22 7.10 0.85
C ASP A 72 -4.13 5.58 0.59
N VAL A 73 -4.36 4.76 1.62
CA VAL A 73 -4.35 3.30 1.49
C VAL A 73 -5.59 2.77 0.77
N PHE A 74 -6.74 3.42 0.92
CA PHE A 74 -7.95 3.00 0.21
C PHE A 74 -7.77 3.11 -1.31
N ASP A 75 -7.09 4.15 -1.78
CA ASP A 75 -6.77 4.31 -3.20
C ASP A 75 -5.88 3.16 -3.71
N VAL A 76 -4.86 2.78 -2.94
CA VAL A 76 -3.97 1.63 -3.25
C VAL A 76 -4.76 0.32 -3.36
N LEU A 77 -5.69 0.05 -2.44
CA LEU A 77 -6.49 -1.17 -2.48
C LEU A 77 -7.35 -1.27 -3.74
N GLU A 78 -7.86 -0.15 -4.25
CA GLU A 78 -8.62 -0.11 -5.51
C GLU A 78 -7.71 -0.33 -6.74
N GLU A 79 -6.53 0.28 -6.74
CA GLU A 79 -5.52 0.12 -7.79
C GLU A 79 -5.05 -1.34 -7.89
N GLU A 80 -4.71 -1.97 -6.76
CA GLU A 80 -4.27 -3.37 -6.70
C GLU A 80 -5.38 -4.33 -7.16
N ALA A 81 -6.63 -4.13 -6.72
CA ALA A 81 -7.76 -4.94 -7.18
C ALA A 81 -7.98 -4.82 -8.70
N THR A 82 -7.76 -3.62 -9.25
CA THR A 82 -7.85 -3.36 -10.69
C THR A 82 -6.70 -4.03 -11.44
N GLU A 83 -5.49 -3.94 -10.91
CA GLU A 83 -4.29 -4.59 -11.46
C GLU A 83 -4.46 -6.12 -11.51
N ASP A 84 -4.95 -6.73 -10.43
CA ASP A 84 -5.19 -8.17 -10.36
C ASP A 84 -6.22 -8.63 -11.40
N ILE A 85 -7.30 -7.87 -11.59
CA ILE A 85 -8.28 -8.15 -12.66
C ILE A 85 -7.63 -8.07 -14.05
N GLN A 86 -6.75 -7.08 -14.28
CA GLN A 86 -6.03 -6.96 -15.56
C GLN A 86 -5.09 -8.15 -15.80
N ARG A 87 -4.36 -8.58 -14.77
CA ARG A 87 -3.48 -9.76 -14.81
C ARG A 87 -4.28 -11.04 -15.08
N LEU A 88 -5.42 -11.25 -14.39
CA LEU A 88 -6.34 -12.37 -14.66
C LEU A 88 -6.89 -12.36 -16.09
N GLY A 89 -7.18 -11.18 -16.63
CA GLY A 89 -7.63 -10.97 -18.01
C GLY A 89 -6.54 -11.15 -19.08
N GLY A 90 -5.34 -11.58 -18.70
CA GLY A 90 -4.22 -11.79 -19.60
C GLY A 90 -3.66 -10.50 -20.21
N SER A 91 -3.73 -9.41 -19.46
CA SER A 91 -3.07 -8.15 -19.78
C SER A 91 -2.03 -7.82 -18.71
N GLU A 92 -0.86 -7.39 -19.16
CA GLU A 92 0.07 -6.71 -18.27
C GLU A 92 -0.55 -5.37 -17.81
N PRO A 93 -0.28 -4.91 -16.57
CA PRO A 93 -0.91 -3.72 -16.00
C PRO A 93 -0.77 -2.49 -16.92
N LEU A 94 -1.84 -1.71 -17.01
CA LEU A 94 -1.84 -0.44 -17.74
C LEU A 94 -1.53 0.69 -16.77
N ASP A 95 -0.40 1.38 -16.96
CA ASP A 95 0.02 2.54 -16.15
C ASP A 95 -0.89 3.79 -16.34
N GLN A 96 -1.99 3.67 -17.09
CA GLN A 96 -2.87 4.77 -17.50
C GLN A 96 -4.34 4.32 -17.62
N PRO A 97 -5.31 5.25 -17.48
CA PRO A 97 -6.73 4.95 -17.63
C PRO A 97 -7.02 4.26 -18.97
N TYR A 98 -7.82 3.19 -18.97
CA TYR A 98 -8.08 2.34 -20.14
C TYR A 98 -8.40 3.12 -21.44
N PHE A 99 -9.21 4.16 -21.33
CA PHE A 99 -9.62 4.99 -22.47
C PHE A 99 -8.57 5.98 -22.97
N ALA A 100 -7.52 6.23 -22.19
CA ALA A 100 -6.39 7.07 -22.58
C ALA A 100 -5.29 6.28 -23.33
N VAL A 101 -5.32 4.96 -23.28
CA VAL A 101 -4.30 4.10 -23.88
C VAL A 101 -4.53 3.95 -25.39
N SER A 102 -3.47 4.11 -26.18
CA SER A 102 -3.54 3.90 -27.62
C SER A 102 -3.76 2.42 -27.97
N ILE A 103 -4.56 2.13 -29.00
CA ILE A 103 -4.90 0.75 -29.45
C ILE A 103 -3.63 -0.11 -29.66
N SER A 104 -2.55 0.48 -30.19
CA SER A 104 -1.27 -0.20 -30.41
C SER A 104 -0.58 -0.63 -29.11
N GLN A 105 -0.69 0.17 -28.04
CA GLN A 105 -0.13 -0.17 -26.72
C GLN A 105 -0.91 -1.32 -26.08
N VAL A 106 -2.25 -1.27 -26.13
CA VAL A 106 -3.12 -2.36 -25.64
C VAL A 106 -2.81 -3.68 -26.36
N PHE A 107 -2.66 -3.64 -27.68
CA PHE A 107 -2.33 -4.83 -28.47
C PHE A 107 -0.98 -5.45 -28.03
N ARG A 108 0.07 -4.63 -27.85
CA ARG A 108 1.39 -5.12 -27.41
C ARG A 108 1.36 -5.73 -26.00
N LYS A 109 0.62 -5.13 -25.08
CA LYS A 109 0.46 -5.60 -23.69
C LYS A 109 -0.30 -6.93 -23.57
N ARG A 110 -1.05 -7.33 -24.61
CA ARG A 110 -1.83 -8.57 -24.65
C ARG A 110 -1.25 -9.65 -25.55
N VAL A 111 -0.61 -9.29 -26.67
CA VAL A 111 -0.16 -10.27 -27.69
C VAL A 111 0.85 -11.28 -27.14
N GLY A 112 1.74 -10.86 -26.24
CA GLY A 112 2.70 -11.77 -25.61
C GLY A 112 2.02 -12.87 -24.80
N TRP A 113 1.08 -12.48 -23.93
CA TRP A 113 0.32 -13.43 -23.12
C TRP A 113 -0.59 -14.33 -23.97
N LEU A 114 -1.25 -13.76 -24.99
CA LEU A 114 -2.09 -14.51 -25.92
C LEU A 114 -1.31 -15.57 -26.70
N LEU A 115 -0.06 -15.28 -27.12
CA LEU A 115 0.79 -16.26 -27.78
C LEU A 115 1.18 -17.41 -26.84
N VAL A 116 1.50 -17.12 -25.57
CA VAL A 116 1.77 -18.15 -24.56
C VAL A 116 0.55 -19.05 -24.36
N LEU A 117 -0.64 -18.47 -24.19
CA LEU A 117 -1.89 -19.22 -24.04
C LEU A 117 -2.23 -20.03 -25.30
N PHE A 118 -2.02 -19.46 -26.49
CA PHE A 118 -2.25 -20.16 -27.76
C PHE A 118 -1.33 -21.39 -27.89
N LEU A 119 -0.04 -21.23 -27.61
CA LEU A 119 0.91 -22.35 -27.64
C LEU A 119 0.55 -23.43 -26.61
N ALA A 120 0.20 -23.03 -25.38
CA ALA A 120 -0.24 -23.96 -24.33
C ALA A 120 -1.53 -24.71 -24.70
N ALA A 121 -2.49 -24.05 -25.37
CA ALA A 121 -3.70 -24.70 -25.85
C ALA A 121 -3.40 -25.68 -26.99
N THR A 122 -2.54 -25.29 -27.94
CA THR A 122 -2.17 -26.17 -29.07
C THR A 122 -1.35 -27.38 -28.65
N SER A 123 -0.56 -27.31 -27.57
CA SER A 123 0.19 -28.47 -27.05
C SER A 123 -0.70 -29.52 -26.37
N GLN A 124 -1.88 -29.14 -25.85
CA GLN A 124 -2.89 -30.10 -25.38
C GLN A 124 -3.71 -30.71 -26.51
N ALA A 125 -3.73 -30.07 -27.68
CA ALA A 125 -4.50 -30.51 -28.84
C ALA A 125 -3.72 -31.48 -29.76
N LEU A 126 -2.44 -31.73 -29.46
CA LEU A 126 -1.55 -32.66 -30.17
C LEU A 126 -1.35 -33.95 -29.35
#